data_AF-A0A6B3E9R2-F1
#
_entry.id   AF-A0A6B3E9R2-F1
#
_cell.length_a   1.000
_cell.length_b   1.000
_cell.length_c   1.000
_cell.angle_alpha   90.00
_cell.angle_beta   90.00
_cell.angle_gamma   90.00
#
_symmetry.space_group_name_H-M   'P 1'
#
loop_
_entity.id
_entity.type
_entity.pdbx_description
1 polymer ?
#
loop_
_entity_poly.entity_id
_entity_poly.type
_entity_poly.pdbx_seq_one_letter_code
_entity_poly.pdbx_strand_id
1 'polypeptide(L)'
;LTEDEKQKLMKLEEALHSRVVGQEEAVTAVAQAVRRNRAGMGDPDRPVGSFLFLGPTGVGKTELAKALAELLFGDENRMVRFDMSEF
;
A
#
# COMPACT_ATOMS: atom_id res chain seq x y z
N LEU A 1 9.85 -16.43 -0.03
CA LEU A 1 10.26 -15.02 0.22
C LEU A 1 11.76 -15.00 0.21
N THR A 2 12.36 -14.21 -0.66
CA THR A 2 13.81 -13.95 -0.55
C THR A 2 14.07 -13.17 0.75
N GLU A 3 15.29 -13.24 1.28
CA GLU A 3 15.63 -12.48 2.50
C GLU A 3 15.40 -10.98 2.29
N ASP A 4 15.71 -10.47 1.10
CA ASP A 4 15.46 -9.08 0.71
C ASP A 4 13.98 -8.69 0.72
N GLU A 5 13.08 -9.53 0.20
CA GLU A 5 11.63 -9.26 0.26
C GLU A 5 11.12 -9.21 1.70
N LYS A 6 11.62 -10.10 2.56
CA LYS A 6 11.24 -10.14 3.97
C LYS A 6 11.69 -8.87 4.70
N GLN A 7 12.91 -8.41 4.46
CA GLN A 7 13.42 -7.16 5.03
C GLN A 7 12.61 -5.94 4.56
N LYS A 8 12.27 -5.87 3.26
CA LYS A 8 11.40 -4.81 2.73
C LYS A 8 10.03 -4.79 3.40
N LEU A 9 9.43 -5.97 3.63
CA LEU A 9 8.14 -6.06 4.31
C LEU A 9 8.18 -5.65 5.78
N MET A 10 9.27 -5.94 6.50
CA MET A 10 9.42 -5.49 7.89
C MET A 10 9.51 -3.96 7.99
N LYS A 11 10.09 -3.30 6.99
CA LYS A 11 10.25 -1.84 6.93
C LYS A 11 9.13 -1.14 6.16
N LEU A 12 8.10 -1.86 5.69
CA LEU A 12 7.07 -1.33 4.80
C LEU A 12 6.37 -0.10 5.38
N GLU A 13 5.97 -0.17 6.64
CA GLU A 13 5.23 0.92 7.31
C GLU A 13 6.09 2.16 7.46
N GLU A 14 7.30 2.03 7.99
CA GLU A 14 8.29 3.11 8.11
C GLU A 14 8.57 3.76 6.74
N ALA A 15 8.77 2.94 5.72
CA ALA A 15 8.98 3.41 4.36
C ALA A 15 7.76 4.18 3.81
N LEU A 16 6.54 3.70 4.07
CA LEU A 16 5.32 4.42 3.70
C LEU A 16 5.17 5.76 4.46
N HIS A 17 5.48 5.81 5.76
CA HIS A 17 5.45 7.07 6.54
C HIS A 17 6.46 8.10 6.04
N SER A 18 7.60 7.65 5.49
CA SER A 18 8.57 8.57 4.89
C SER A 18 8.05 9.29 3.64
N ARG A 19 7.08 8.70 2.92
CA ARG A 19 6.43 9.32 1.75
C ARG A 19 5.09 9.98 2.10
N VAL A 20 4.33 9.42 3.04
CA VAL A 20 2.99 9.87 3.40
C VAL A 20 2.95 10.32 4.86
N VAL A 21 3.06 11.63 5.06
CA VAL A 21 3.14 12.24 6.39
C VAL A 21 1.74 12.52 6.96
N GLY A 22 1.54 12.19 8.23
CA GLY A 22 0.33 12.53 8.99
C GLY A 22 -0.90 11.68 8.68
N GLN A 23 -0.73 10.54 7.99
CA GLN A 23 -1.81 9.59 7.66
C GLN A 23 -1.60 8.26 8.39
N GLU A 24 -1.40 8.32 9.71
CA GLU A 24 -0.95 7.18 10.52
C GLU A 24 -1.84 5.94 10.38
N GLU A 25 -3.14 6.13 10.52
CA GLU A 25 -4.12 5.05 10.46
C GLU A 25 -4.18 4.39 9.09
N ALA A 26 -4.14 5.19 8.01
CA ALA A 26 -4.18 4.68 6.64
C ALA A 26 -2.91 3.89 6.29
N VAL A 27 -1.74 4.43 6.65
CA VAL A 27 -0.45 3.75 6.44
C VAL A 27 -0.39 2.43 7.23
N THR A 28 -0.76 2.46 8.51
CA THR A 28 -0.79 1.28 9.38
C THR A 28 -1.72 0.20 8.82
N ALA A 29 -2.94 0.57 8.41
CA ALA A 29 -3.92 -0.37 7.88
C ALA A 29 -3.43 -1.06 6.59
N VAL A 30 -2.83 -0.30 5.68
CA VAL A 30 -2.25 -0.83 4.43
C VAL A 30 -1.09 -1.77 4.73
N ALA A 31 -0.13 -1.33 5.56
CA ALA A 31 1.05 -2.14 5.89
C ALA A 31 0.66 -3.46 6.58
N GLN A 32 -0.31 -3.42 7.49
CA GLN A 32 -0.83 -4.63 8.15
C GLN A 32 -1.46 -5.62 7.17
N ALA A 33 -2.30 -5.15 6.23
CA ALA A 33 -2.95 -6.04 5.27
C ALA A 33 -1.92 -6.75 4.37
N VAL A 34 -0.92 -6.01 3.88
CA VAL A 34 0.15 -6.54 3.05
C VAL A 34 0.99 -7.57 3.82
N ARG A 35 1.38 -7.27 5.07
CA ARG A 35 2.14 -8.21 5.92
C ARG A 35 1.34 -9.48 6.21
N ARG A 36 0.05 -9.37 6.55
CA ARG A 36 -0.81 -10.54 6.82
C ARG A 36 -0.89 -11.46 5.61
N ASN A 37 -1.15 -10.90 4.42
CA ASN A 37 -1.25 -11.69 3.20
C ASN A 37 0.08 -12.38 2.86
N ARG A 38 1.20 -11.66 2.96
CA ARG A 38 2.55 -12.23 2.71
C ARG A 38 2.96 -13.30 3.72
N ALA A 39 2.39 -13.27 4.93
CA ALA A 39 2.55 -14.33 5.93
C ALA A 39 1.64 -15.55 5.70
N GLY A 40 0.87 -15.59 4.60
CA GLY A 40 -0.06 -16.68 4.31
C GLY A 40 -1.34 -16.65 5.15
N MET A 41 -1.61 -15.54 5.84
CA MET A 41 -2.83 -15.35 6.66
C MET A 41 -3.98 -14.71 5.87
N GLY A 42 -3.81 -14.53 4.56
CA GLY A 42 -4.85 -14.02 3.67
C GLY A 42 -5.74 -15.13 3.13
N ASP A 43 -7.00 -14.79 2.86
CA ASP A 43 -7.92 -15.65 2.13
C ASP A 43 -7.52 -15.67 0.63
N PRO A 44 -7.26 -16.86 0.03
CA PRO A 44 -6.85 -16.96 -1.37
C PRO A 44 -7.91 -16.49 -2.37
N ASP A 45 -9.19 -16.46 -1.97
CA ASP A 45 -10.31 -16.04 -2.83
C ASP A 45 -10.61 -14.54 -2.71
N ARG A 46 -9.79 -13.78 -1.96
CA ARG A 46 -9.98 -12.34 -1.73
C ARG A 46 -8.73 -11.52 -2.08
N PRO A 47 -8.90 -10.24 -2.44
CA PRO A 47 -7.77 -9.32 -2.57
C PRO A 47 -6.95 -9.22 -1.28
N VAL A 48 -5.65 -8.93 -1.42
CA VAL A 48 -4.71 -8.66 -0.32
C VAL A 48 -5.27 -7.65 0.68
N GLY A 49 -5.90 -6.60 0.16
CA GLY A 49 -6.62 -5.59 0.92
C GLY A 49 -7.54 -4.80 0.00
N SER A 50 -8.69 -4.40 0.53
CA SER A 50 -9.64 -3.50 -0.14
C SER A 50 -9.79 -2.27 0.71
N PHE A 51 -9.44 -1.11 0.16
CA PHE A 51 -9.39 0.15 0.90
C PHE A 51 -10.23 1.21 0.22
N LEU A 52 -10.91 2.02 1.03
CA LEU A 52 -11.58 3.24 0.59
C LEU A 52 -11.00 4.40 1.38
N PHE A 53 -10.23 5.26 0.71
CA PHE A 53 -9.64 6.44 1.34
C PHE A 53 -10.55 7.64 1.18
N LEU A 54 -11.03 8.20 2.30
CA LEU A 54 -11.89 9.39 2.34
C LEU A 54 -11.13 10.57 2.92
N GLY A 55 -11.37 11.78 2.41
CA GLY A 55 -10.81 13.02 2.95
C GLY A 55 -10.66 14.14 1.91
N PRO A 56 -10.08 15.30 2.28
CA PRO A 56 -9.83 16.42 1.36
C PRO A 56 -8.82 16.09 0.23
N THR A 57 -8.81 16.87 -0.84
CA THR A 57 -7.77 16.75 -1.89
C THR A 57 -6.39 17.09 -1.33
N GLY A 58 -5.33 16.47 -1.86
CA GLY A 58 -3.95 16.78 -1.50
C GLY A 58 -3.41 16.11 -0.21
N VAL A 59 -4.24 15.38 0.55
CA VAL A 59 -3.82 14.73 1.81
C VAL A 59 -3.04 13.42 1.66
N GLY A 60 -2.70 13.02 0.43
CA GLY A 60 -1.86 11.83 0.18
C GLY A 60 -2.58 10.53 -0.18
N LYS A 61 -3.88 10.55 -0.50
CA LYS A 61 -4.64 9.34 -0.92
C LYS A 61 -4.01 8.61 -2.11
N THR A 62 -3.78 9.33 -3.21
CA THR A 62 -3.15 8.78 -4.42
C THR A 62 -1.66 8.49 -4.17
N GLU A 63 -1.01 9.30 -3.35
CA GLU A 63 0.40 9.13 -3.00
C GLU A 63 0.65 7.82 -2.26
N LEU A 64 -0.26 7.43 -1.35
CA LEU A 64 -0.18 6.15 -0.64
C LEU A 64 -0.25 4.95 -1.60
N ALA A 65 -1.10 5.01 -2.63
CA ALA A 65 -1.18 3.96 -3.64
C ALA A 65 0.11 3.87 -4.49
N LYS A 66 0.66 5.02 -4.90
CA LYS A 66 1.93 5.10 -5.64
C LYS A 66 3.12 4.58 -4.82
N ALA A 67 3.24 5.03 -3.57
CA ALA A 67 4.28 4.60 -2.65
C ALA A 67 4.23 3.09 -2.43
N LEU A 68 3.02 2.53 -2.29
CA LEU A 68 2.84 1.09 -2.17
C LEU A 68 3.29 0.34 -3.43
N ALA A 69 2.96 0.85 -4.62
CA ALA A 69 3.38 0.24 -5.89
C ALA A 69 4.91 0.24 -6.04
N GLU A 70 5.57 1.35 -5.72
CA GLU A 70 7.04 1.44 -5.76
C GLU A 70 7.69 0.48 -4.76
N LEU A 71 7.23 0.45 -3.51
CA LEU A 71 7.85 -0.39 -2.47
C LEU A 71 7.69 -1.88 -2.74
N LEU A 72 6.57 -2.31 -3.33
CA LEU A 72 6.29 -3.71 -3.60
C LEU A 72 6.78 -4.19 -4.97
N PHE A 73 6.83 -3.30 -5.98
CA PHE A 73 7.07 -3.67 -7.37
C PHE A 73 8.18 -2.88 -8.06
N GLY A 74 8.80 -1.94 -7.36
CA GLY A 74 9.98 -1.17 -7.82
C GLY A 74 9.67 0.02 -8.72
N ASP A 75 8.40 0.32 -9.00
CA ASP A 75 7.98 1.46 -9.83
C ASP A 75 6.57 1.91 -9.40
N GLU A 76 6.35 3.22 -9.22
CA GLU A 76 5.04 3.76 -8.84
C GLU A 76 3.98 3.58 -9.93
N ASN A 77 4.40 3.34 -11.17
CA ASN A 77 3.52 3.07 -12.31
C ASN A 77 3.14 1.59 -12.43
N ARG A 78 3.65 0.70 -11.56
CA ARG A 78 3.22 -0.71 -11.45
C ARG A 78 1.85 -0.84 -10.78
N MET A 79 0.88 -0.05 -11.23
CA MET A 79 -0.50 -0.09 -10.80
C MET A 79 -1.42 0.07 -12.00
N VAL A 80 -2.52 -0.71 -12.01
CA VAL A 80 -3.60 -0.47 -12.95
C VAL A 80 -4.43 0.68 -12.41
N ARG A 81 -4.35 1.84 -13.07
CA ARG A 81 -5.05 3.06 -12.67
C ARG A 81 -6.28 3.25 -13.55
N PHE A 82 -7.44 3.37 -12.91
CA PHE A 82 -8.69 3.77 -13.54
C PHE A 82 -9.00 5.20 -13.13
N ASP A 83 -9.17 6.10 -14.10
CA ASP A 83 -9.70 7.43 -13.82
C ASP A 83 -11.22 7.35 -13.78
N MET A 84 -11.78 7.36 -12.57
CA MET A 84 -13.21 7.22 -12.35
C MET A 84 -14.00 8.50 -12.70
N SER A 85 -13.35 9.60 -13.09
CA SER A 85 -14.05 10.80 -13.54
C SER A 85 -14.53 10.70 -15.00
N GLU A 86 -13.98 9.75 -15.75
CA GLU A 86 -14.31 9.48 -17.15
C GLU A 86 -15.37 8.37 -17.32
N PHE A 87 -15.93 7.89 -16.21
CA PHE A 87 -17.01 6.89 -16.13
C PHE A 87 -18.24 7.48 -15.44
#